data_AF-A0A068TKV3-F1
#
_entry.id   AF-A0A068TKV3-F1
#
_cell.length_a   1.000
_cell.length_b   1.000
_cell.length_c   1.000
_cell.angle_alpha   90.00
_cell.angle_beta   90.00
_cell.angle_gamma   90.00
#
_symmetry.space_group_name_H-M   'P 1'
#
loop_
_entity.id
_entity.type
_entity.pdbx_description
1 polymer ?
#
loop_
_entity_poly.entity_id
_entity_poly.type
_entity_poly.pdbx_seq_one_letter_code
_entity_poly.pdbx_strand_id
1 'polypeptide(L)'
;VWDWWPVQDPTTGEITNWNGKQLVIAMMGTPNANSNHLYLLYNDYGSDNFAGWKNAGDIFAGYRGDKKTGLEIFDDQQWSGSA
;
A
#
# COMPACT_ATOMS: atom_id res chain seq x y z
N VAL A 1 6.51 -4.01 -8.07
CA VAL A 1 5.61 -4.50 -7.00
C VAL A 1 6.20 -5.81 -6.50
N TRP A 2 6.41 -5.94 -5.19
CA TRP A 2 6.93 -7.17 -4.58
C TRP A 2 6.12 -7.49 -3.33
N ASP A 3 6.65 -7.37 -2.12
CA ASP A 3 5.92 -7.64 -0.88
C ASP A 3 4.60 -6.89 -0.83
N TRP A 4 3.53 -7.61 -0.47
CA TRP A 4 2.18 -7.06 -0.38
C TRP A 4 1.37 -7.78 0.69
N TRP A 5 0.39 -7.07 1.25
CA TRP A 5 -0.55 -7.62 2.22
C TRP A 5 -1.93 -6.96 2.08
N PRO A 6 -3.02 -7.73 2.31
CA PRO A 6 -4.36 -7.17 2.30
C PRO A 6 -4.60 -6.31 3.53
N VAL A 7 -5.58 -5.41 3.44
CA VAL A 7 -6.24 -4.86 4.63
C VAL A 7 -7.16 -5.94 5.19
N GLN A 8 -6.95 -6.34 6.43
CA GLN A 8 -7.60 -7.51 7.02
C GLN A 8 -8.20 -7.23 8.40
N ASP A 9 -9.17 -8.06 8.79
CA ASP A 9 -9.70 -8.01 10.15
C ASP A 9 -8.60 -8.36 11.16
N PRO A 10 -8.39 -7.57 12.22
CA PRO A 10 -7.28 -7.75 13.14
C PRO A 10 -7.40 -9.00 14.03
N THR A 11 -8.59 -9.61 14.10
CA THR A 11 -8.86 -10.81 14.92
C THR A 11 -8.87 -12.07 14.08
N THR A 12 -9.52 -12.03 12.91
CA THR A 12 -9.72 -13.22 12.06
C THR A 12 -8.70 -13.35 10.94
N GLY A 13 -8.05 -12.25 10.53
CA GLY A 13 -7.17 -12.21 9.36
C GLY A 13 -7.91 -12.31 8.02
N GLU A 14 -9.25 -12.25 8.01
CA GLU A 14 -10.03 -12.23 6.78
C GLU A 14 -9.86 -10.90 6.04
N ILE A 15 -9.85 -10.94 4.71
CA ILE A 15 -9.74 -9.74 3.87
C ILE A 15 -10.94 -8.84 4.12
N THR A 16 -10.70 -7.56 4.40
CA THR A 16 -11.77 -6.59 4.68
C THR A 16 -12.47 -6.14 3.41
N ASN A 17 -13.81 -6.10 3.44
CA ASN A 17 -14.62 -5.40 2.44
C ASN A 17 -14.77 -3.93 2.81
N TRP A 18 -13.96 -3.07 2.19
CA TRP A 18 -14.03 -1.63 2.38
C TRP A 18 -14.85 -0.98 1.25
N ASN A 19 -16.08 -0.59 1.52
CA ASN A 19 -16.98 0.07 0.55
C ASN A 19 -17.11 -0.67 -0.79
N GLY A 20 -17.20 -2.00 -0.76
CA GLY A 20 -17.29 -2.86 -1.95
C GLY A 20 -15.93 -3.15 -2.60
N LYS A 21 -14.82 -2.79 -1.97
CA LYS A 21 -13.45 -3.01 -2.46
C LYS A 21 -12.67 -3.92 -1.53
N GLN A 22 -11.77 -4.71 -2.12
CA GLN A 22 -10.63 -5.31 -1.41
C GLN A 22 -9.41 -4.42 -1.62
N LEU A 23 -8.68 -4.17 -0.54
CA LEU A 23 -7.53 -3.26 -0.51
C LEU A 23 -6.25 -4.05 -0.23
N VAL A 24 -5.17 -3.67 -0.89
CA VAL A 24 -3.83 -4.24 -0.70
C VAL A 24 -2.83 -3.11 -0.59
N ILE A 25 -1.96 -3.18 0.41
CA ILE A 25 -0.75 -2.36 0.46
C ILE A 25 0.38 -3.18 -0.16
N ALA A 26 1.14 -2.57 -1.06
CA ALA A 26 2.30 -3.24 -1.64
C ALA A 26 3.51 -2.32 -1.71
N MET A 27 4.69 -2.93 -1.59
CA MET A 27 5.93 -2.27 -1.92
C MET A 27 6.09 -2.15 -3.43
N MET A 28 6.35 -0.92 -3.89
CA MET A 28 6.64 -0.60 -5.28
C MET A 28 7.74 0.46 -5.35
N GLY A 29 8.41 0.51 -6.50
CA GLY A 29 9.45 1.48 -6.77
C GLY A 29 10.03 1.32 -8.17
N THR A 30 10.91 2.24 -8.54
CA THR A 30 11.58 2.24 -9.84
C THR A 30 12.56 1.07 -9.93
N PRO A 31 12.48 0.21 -10.95
CA PRO A 31 13.43 -0.88 -11.14
C PRO A 31 14.88 -0.38 -11.20
N ASN A 32 15.81 -1.13 -10.62
CA ASN A 32 17.24 -0.79 -10.56
C ASN A 32 17.57 0.52 -9.81
N ALA A 33 16.66 1.01 -8.97
CA ALA A 33 16.90 2.13 -8.06
C ALA A 33 16.65 1.71 -6.62
N ASN A 34 17.26 2.41 -5.66
CA ASN A 34 16.97 2.25 -4.25
C ASN A 34 15.67 3.01 -3.89
N SER A 35 14.54 2.54 -4.42
CA SER A 35 13.22 3.17 -4.31
C SER A 35 12.25 2.15 -3.72
N ASN A 36 11.92 2.33 -2.44
CA ASN A 36 11.12 1.39 -1.67
C ASN A 36 9.96 2.14 -1.01
N HIS A 37 8.77 2.05 -1.59
CA HIS A 37 7.64 2.87 -1.18
C HIS A 37 6.36 2.05 -1.12
N LEU A 38 5.46 2.43 -0.22
CA LEU A 38 4.17 1.74 -0.06
C LEU A 38 3.09 2.42 -0.89
N TYR A 39 2.44 1.63 -1.73
CA TYR A 39 1.32 2.03 -2.57
C TYR A 39 0.06 1.30 -2.12
N LEU A 40 -1.08 1.98 -2.26
CA LEU A 40 -2.39 1.37 -2.07
C LEU A 40 -2.93 0.89 -3.41
N LEU A 41 -3.27 -0.40 -3.49
CA LEU A 41 -3.97 -1.01 -4.61
C LEU A 41 -5.37 -1.44 -4.18
N TYR A 42 -6.30 -1.46 -5.12
CA TYR A 42 -7.67 -1.88 -4.85
C TYR A 42 -8.32 -2.57 -6.05
N ASN A 43 -9.24 -3.48 -5.76
CA ASN A 43 -10.11 -4.15 -6.74
C ASN A 43 -11.51 -4.30 -6.14
N ASP A 44 -12.49 -4.70 -6.94
CA ASP A 44 -13.82 -5.06 -6.44
C ASP A 44 -13.70 -6.25 -5.47
N TYR A 45 -14.42 -6.19 -4.35
CA TYR A 45 -14.37 -7.23 -3.33
C TYR A 45 -14.85 -8.57 -3.89
N GLY A 46 -14.05 -9.63 -3.74
CA GLY A 46 -14.33 -10.96 -4.28
C GLY A 46 -13.99 -11.14 -5.78
N SER A 47 -13.51 -10.10 -6.46
CA SER A 47 -13.01 -10.20 -7.84
C SER A 47 -11.68 -10.95 -7.89
N ASP A 48 -11.56 -11.90 -8.81
CA ASP A 48 -10.33 -12.63 -9.14
C ASP A 48 -9.62 -12.08 -10.38
N ASN A 49 -10.22 -11.09 -11.05
CA ASN A 49 -9.67 -10.49 -12.25
C ASN A 49 -8.44 -9.63 -11.93
N PHE A 50 -7.25 -10.11 -12.29
CA PHE A 50 -5.99 -9.39 -12.11
C PHE A 50 -5.96 -8.03 -12.81
N ALA A 51 -6.58 -7.89 -13.99
CA ALA A 51 -6.63 -6.62 -14.70
C ALA A 51 -7.58 -5.59 -14.04
N GLY A 52 -8.40 -6.01 -13.07
CA GLY A 52 -9.28 -5.14 -12.30
C GLY A 52 -8.58 -4.31 -11.22
N TRP A 53 -7.34 -4.66 -10.86
CA TRP A 53 -6.58 -3.94 -9.85
C TRP A 53 -6.20 -2.54 -10.33
N LYS A 54 -6.47 -1.55 -9.49
CA LYS A 54 -6.13 -0.15 -9.69
C LYS A 54 -5.14 0.31 -8.62
N ASN A 55 -4.29 1.25 -8.98
CA ASN A 55 -3.32 1.88 -8.08
C ASN A 55 -3.89 3.23 -7.60
N ALA A 56 -4.09 3.38 -6.29
CA ALA A 56 -4.54 4.62 -5.65
C ALA A 56 -3.39 5.61 -5.35
N GLY A 57 -2.15 5.19 -5.60
CA GLY A 57 -0.95 6.00 -5.43
C GLY A 57 -0.16 5.63 -4.19
N ASP A 58 0.92 6.39 -4.00
CA ASP A 58 1.86 6.28 -2.89
C ASP A 58 1.22 6.86 -1.62
N ILE A 59 1.13 6.04 -0.57
CA ILE A 59 0.43 6.36 0.67
C ILE A 59 1.03 7.60 1.35
N PHE A 60 2.34 7.80 1.19
CA PHE A 60 3.09 8.83 1.91
C PHE A 60 3.63 9.94 0.99
N ALA A 61 3.19 10.03 -0.27
CA ALA A 61 3.69 11.04 -1.22
C ALA A 61 3.68 12.48 -0.67
N GLY A 62 2.63 12.85 0.08
CA GLY A 62 2.49 14.19 0.66
C GLY A 62 3.33 14.45 1.91
N TYR A 63 3.97 13.42 2.49
CA TYR A 63 4.74 13.51 3.73
C TYR A 63 6.25 13.51 3.50
N ARG A 64 6.70 13.33 2.26
CA ARG A 64 8.13 13.36 1.92
C ARG A 64 8.64 14.79 1.89
N GLY A 65 9.58 15.09 2.78
CA GLY A 65 10.21 16.40 2.88
C GLY A 65 9.38 17.47 3.59
N ASP A 66 8.16 17.18 4.05
CA ASP A 66 7.36 18.13 4.84
C ASP A 66 7.68 18.05 6.34
N LYS A 67 8.56 18.95 6.78
CA LYS A 67 8.94 19.14 8.18
C LYS A 67 7.76 19.55 9.10
N LYS A 68 6.58 19.86 8.57
CA LYS A 68 5.42 20.31 9.37
C LYS A 68 4.69 19.19 10.11
N THR A 69 4.83 17.94 9.66
CA THR A 69 4.05 16.82 10.22
C THR A 69 4.77 16.08 11.34
N GLY A 70 6.06 16.37 11.57
CA GLY A 70 6.88 15.64 12.55
C GLY A 70 7.19 14.19 12.15
N LEU A 71 6.64 13.69 11.04
CA LEU A 71 7.04 12.44 10.41
C LEU A 71 8.27 12.73 9.54
N GLU A 72 9.45 12.65 10.14
CA GLU A 72 10.67 12.51 9.35
C GLU A 72 10.69 11.07 8.81
N ILE A 73 10.32 10.89 7.54
CA ILE A 73 10.61 9.65 6.82
C ILE A 73 12.12 9.64 6.59
N PHE A 74 12.86 9.13 7.57
CA PHE A 74 14.30 8.92 7.45
C PHE A 74 14.58 7.92 6.33
N ASP A 75 15.56 8.23 5.49
CA ASP A 75 16.05 7.42 4.36
C ASP A 75 15.07 7.19 3.18
N ASP A 76 13.89 7.83 3.16
CA ASP A 76 12.90 7.77 2.07
C ASP A 76 12.40 6.35 1.73
N GLN A 77 12.49 5.41 2.69
CA GLN A 77 12.06 4.02 2.49
C GLN A 77 10.89 3.63 3.39
N GLN A 78 9.99 2.82 2.85
CA GLN A 78 8.91 2.18 3.59
C GLN A 78 8.89 0.69 3.23
N TRP A 79 8.95 -0.16 4.24
CA TRP A 79 9.06 -1.61 4.09
C TRP A 79 7.80 -2.32 4.62
N SER A 80 7.80 -3.64 4.55
CA SER A 80 6.64 -4.48 4.81
C SER A 80 6.03 -4.32 6.20
N GLY A 81 4.74 -4.63 6.32
CA GLY A 81 3.97 -4.54 7.56
C GLY A 81 2.65 -5.32 7.49
N SER A 82 1.61 -4.79 8.15
CA SER A 82 0.23 -5.30 8.10
C SER A 82 -0.75 -4.13 8.05
N ALA A 83 -2.00 -4.38 7.66
CA ALA A 83 -3.06 -3.39 7.59
C ALA A 83 -4.43 -4.00 7.86
#